data_AF-Q2H359-F1
#
_entry.id   AF-Q2H359-F1
#
_cell.length_a   1.000
_cell.length_b   1.000
_cell.length_c   1.000
_cell.angle_alpha   90.00
_cell.angle_beta   90.00
_cell.angle_gamma   90.00
#
_symmetry.space_group_name_H-M   'P 1'
#
loop_
_entity.id
_entity.type
_entity.pdbx_description
1 polymer ?
#
loop_
_entity_poly.entity_id
_entity_poly.type
_entity_poly.pdbx_seq_one_letter_code
_entity_poly.pdbx_strand_id
1 'polypeptide(L)'
;MKLSVSCLVGMGAAVYGLDAPFQKYPDCTSGPLAENKVCDRSLPPAERAAALVAALTNEEKLQNLVSKSKGASRLGLPAYNWWSEALHGVAYAPGTQFRDGPGDFNSSTSFPMPLLMAAAFDDQLIEDIGTVIGIEGRAFGNAGWSGMDYWTPNVNPFRDPRWGRGSETPGEDILRVKRYAASMVRGLEGPGPERRIVATCKHYAANDFEDWKGATRHNFNAEVSAQDLAEYYLSPFQHTGNWTEHDNYVTSDWRGPCWDVSAKHPLRQDHVEGTALCFEDPAWTPAASTRAPPTSTGASSQGLLSWDTVDRALRRLYQGIIRVGYFDGDQSPHAKLGWSDVNQPEAQRLALQVAAEGIVLLKNDGTLPIPAKKPNVAMIGFWADAGDKLSGGSAKDTWTEGALAAAQDADYILYFGGLDTSAAGETKDRMTIDWPAAQLALLEKLGALKKPLVVVQMGDQIDDTPLLEMDAVNSILWANWPGQDGGTAVLQLLSGAKSPAGRLPLTQYPANYTEAVPMTDMTLRPSATNPGRTSPLVLDPRQALRLRAALHHLQGRVWRPPAPGRPQRRWW
;
A
#
# COMPACT_ATOMS: atom_id res chain seq x y z
N MET A 1 0.39 -7.30 -37.93
CA MET A 1 1.30 -7.95 -36.97
C MET A 1 2.54 -7.09 -36.81
N LYS A 2 2.53 -6.16 -35.85
CA LYS A 2 3.70 -5.38 -35.46
C LYS A 2 3.78 -5.45 -33.94
N LEU A 3 4.88 -6.04 -33.46
CA LEU A 3 5.28 -6.07 -32.06
C LEU A 3 5.25 -4.64 -31.50
N SER A 4 4.53 -4.42 -30.40
CA SER A 4 4.83 -3.31 -29.49
C SER A 4 5.68 -3.87 -28.35
N VAL A 5 6.85 -3.27 -28.21
CA VAL A 5 7.85 -3.57 -27.19
C VAL A 5 7.44 -2.76 -25.95
N SER A 6 6.87 -3.43 -24.96
CA SER A 6 6.76 -2.90 -23.60
C SER A 6 8.08 -3.14 -22.89
N CYS A 7 8.95 -2.13 -22.92
CA CYS A 7 10.13 -2.05 -22.05
C CYS A 7 9.68 -1.71 -20.61
N LEU A 8 9.17 -2.71 -19.90
CA LEU A 8 9.34 -2.82 -18.45
C LEU A 8 10.70 -3.50 -18.23
N VAL A 9 11.73 -2.72 -17.92
CA VAL A 9 13.00 -3.23 -17.37
C VAL A 9 12.86 -3.11 -15.85
N GLY A 10 13.00 -4.13 -15.02
CA GLY A 10 13.54 -5.46 -15.28
C GLY A 10 14.35 -5.91 -14.07
N MET A 11 13.68 -6.50 -13.09
CA MET A 11 14.08 -7.81 -12.62
C MET A 11 12.85 -8.69 -12.75
N GLY A 12 12.81 -9.48 -13.82
CA GLY A 12 11.79 -10.50 -13.99
C GLY A 12 11.85 -11.48 -12.82
N ALA A 13 10.85 -11.43 -11.96
CA ALA A 13 10.06 -12.64 -11.82
C ALA A 13 9.37 -12.78 -13.18
N ALA A 14 9.76 -13.76 -13.97
CA ALA A 14 8.86 -14.16 -15.02
C ALA A 14 7.55 -14.55 -14.31
N VAL A 15 6.51 -13.73 -14.48
CA VAL A 15 5.17 -14.03 -14.02
C VAL A 15 4.66 -15.11 -14.97
N TYR A 16 5.16 -16.32 -14.77
CA TYR A 16 4.47 -17.52 -15.17
C TYR A 16 3.56 -17.81 -13.98
N GLY A 17 2.25 -17.60 -14.13
CA GLY A 17 1.36 -18.19 -13.15
C GLY A 17 1.58 -19.69 -13.17
N LEU A 18 1.29 -20.32 -12.04
CA LEU A 18 1.45 -21.77 -11.96
C LEU A 18 0.13 -22.40 -12.39
N ASP A 19 0.20 -23.50 -13.13
CA ASP A 19 -0.97 -24.32 -13.42
C ASP A 19 -1.44 -25.13 -12.20
N ALA A 20 -0.65 -25.14 -11.12
CA ALA A 20 -0.91 -25.91 -9.90
C ALA A 20 -0.42 -25.18 -8.64
N PRO A 21 -1.06 -25.43 -7.48
CA PRO A 21 -0.60 -24.90 -6.20
C PRO A 21 0.79 -25.43 -5.83
N PHE A 22 1.57 -24.62 -5.13
CA PHE A 22 2.98 -24.90 -4.83
C PHE A 22 3.27 -25.04 -3.33
N GLN A 23 2.47 -24.39 -2.47
CA GLN A 23 2.61 -24.50 -1.03
C GLN A 23 2.04 -25.83 -0.55
N LYS A 24 2.74 -26.46 0.39
CA LYS A 24 2.35 -27.71 1.04
C LYS A 24 2.30 -27.51 2.54
N TYR A 25 1.57 -28.40 3.21
CA TYR A 25 1.35 -28.36 4.65
C TYR A 25 1.91 -29.62 5.32
N PRO A 26 2.45 -29.51 6.55
CA PRO A 26 2.86 -30.66 7.35
C PRO A 26 1.68 -31.60 7.62
N ASP A 27 1.94 -32.91 7.57
CA ASP A 27 0.98 -33.92 7.98
C ASP A 27 1.22 -34.30 9.46
N CYS A 28 0.40 -33.73 10.34
CA CYS A 28 0.43 -34.03 11.77
C CYS A 28 -0.35 -35.29 12.18
N THR A 29 -0.93 -36.02 11.23
CA THR A 29 -1.66 -37.28 11.49
C THR A 29 -0.79 -38.50 11.19
N SER A 30 -0.14 -38.51 10.03
CA SER A 30 0.67 -39.66 9.58
C SER A 30 2.09 -39.31 9.14
N GLY A 31 2.46 -38.03 9.18
CA GLY A 31 3.79 -37.56 8.82
C GLY A 31 4.83 -37.73 9.92
N PRO A 32 6.12 -37.46 9.63
CA PRO A 32 7.21 -37.66 10.58
C PRO A 32 7.15 -36.78 11.83
N LEU A 33 6.36 -35.71 11.81
CA LEU A 33 6.13 -34.82 12.96
C LEU A 33 4.94 -35.25 13.82
N ALA A 34 4.16 -36.28 13.46
CA ALA A 34 2.92 -36.64 14.17
C ALA A 34 3.11 -36.83 15.69
N GLU A 35 4.23 -37.44 16.11
CA GLU A 35 4.57 -37.64 17.53
C GLU A 35 5.37 -36.47 18.14
N ASN A 36 5.74 -35.46 17.34
CA ASN A 36 6.40 -34.26 17.85
C ASN A 36 5.35 -33.34 18.47
N LYS A 37 5.68 -32.71 19.59
CA LYS A 37 4.80 -31.76 20.29
C LYS A 37 4.32 -30.58 19.43
N VAL A 38 4.97 -30.27 18.30
CA VAL A 38 4.45 -29.28 17.35
C VAL A 38 3.04 -29.64 16.84
N CYS A 39 2.69 -30.92 16.79
CA CYS A 39 1.38 -31.41 16.37
C CYS A 39 0.37 -31.54 17.53
N ASP A 40 0.79 -31.32 18.78
CA ASP A 40 -0.10 -31.35 19.94
C ASP A 40 -0.80 -29.99 20.12
N ARG A 41 -2.07 -29.94 19.70
CA ARG A 41 -2.91 -28.73 19.76
C ARG A 41 -3.34 -28.34 21.18
N SER A 42 -3.14 -29.21 22.17
CA SER A 42 -3.42 -28.85 23.57
C SER A 42 -2.34 -27.94 24.16
N LEU A 43 -1.17 -27.86 23.53
CA LEU A 43 -0.05 -27.05 23.97
C LEU A 43 -0.11 -25.62 23.42
N PRO A 44 0.41 -24.62 24.18
CA PRO A 44 0.56 -23.27 23.67
C PRO A 44 1.44 -23.21 22.41
N PRO A 45 1.17 -22.27 21.47
CA PRO A 45 1.97 -22.10 20.27
C PRO A 45 3.48 -21.98 20.49
N ALA A 46 3.90 -21.35 21.60
CA ALA A 46 5.32 -21.21 21.95
C ALA A 46 6.00 -22.57 22.25
N GLU A 47 5.32 -23.47 22.95
CA GLU A 47 5.84 -24.81 23.25
C GLU A 47 5.91 -25.68 22.01
N ARG A 48 4.88 -25.60 21.16
CA ARG A 48 4.82 -26.27 19.85
C ARG A 48 5.97 -25.83 18.95
N ALA A 49 6.22 -24.51 18.85
CA ALA A 49 7.33 -23.95 18.10
C ALA A 49 8.69 -24.39 18.64
N ALA A 50 8.87 -24.37 19.96
CA ALA A 50 10.11 -24.82 20.60
C ALA A 50 10.42 -26.29 20.30
N ALA A 51 9.41 -27.16 20.29
CA ALA A 51 9.57 -28.57 19.96
C ALA A 51 9.97 -28.83 18.50
N LEU A 52 9.44 -28.03 17.56
CA LEU A 52 9.87 -28.09 16.17
C LEU A 52 11.31 -27.63 16.02
N VAL A 53 11.66 -26.48 16.62
CA VAL A 53 13.01 -25.90 16.52
C VAL A 53 14.06 -26.82 17.15
N ALA A 54 13.73 -27.52 18.24
CA ALA A 54 14.59 -28.53 18.84
C ALA A 54 14.81 -29.77 17.95
N ALA A 55 13.87 -30.10 17.06
CA ALA A 55 13.98 -31.22 16.13
C ALA A 55 14.80 -30.90 14.87
N LEU A 56 14.98 -29.62 14.55
CA LEU A 56 15.80 -29.16 13.43
C LEU A 56 17.29 -29.31 13.75
N THR A 57 18.05 -29.80 12.78
CA THR A 57 19.52 -29.70 12.80
C THR A 57 19.95 -28.24 12.62
N ASN A 58 21.18 -27.93 13.01
CA ASN A 58 21.77 -26.61 12.83
C ASN A 58 21.74 -26.13 11.36
N GLU A 59 21.96 -27.05 10.40
CA GLU A 59 21.84 -26.73 8.98
C GLU A 59 20.39 -26.40 8.59
N GLU A 60 19.43 -27.23 8.98
CA GLU A 60 18.00 -26.99 8.72
C GLU A 60 17.53 -25.67 9.35
N LYS A 61 18.02 -25.32 10.55
CA LYS A 61 17.72 -24.03 11.20
C LYS A 61 18.12 -22.84 10.32
N LEU A 62 19.36 -22.83 9.82
CA LEU A 62 19.86 -21.76 8.95
C LEU A 62 19.10 -21.71 7.61
N GLN A 63 18.69 -22.87 7.08
CA GLN A 63 17.91 -22.97 5.84
C GLN A 63 16.45 -22.49 5.98
N ASN A 64 15.95 -22.32 7.20
CA ASN A 64 14.60 -21.80 7.49
C ASN A 64 14.64 -20.35 8.04
N LEU A 65 15.81 -19.75 8.18
CA LEU A 65 15.98 -18.34 8.56
C LEU A 65 15.93 -17.40 7.33
N VAL A 66 15.20 -17.81 6.29
CA VAL A 66 15.08 -17.14 4.99
C VAL A 66 13.66 -17.23 4.46
N SER A 67 13.29 -16.35 3.53
CA SER A 67 11.88 -16.10 3.22
C SER A 67 11.38 -17.22 2.38
N LYS A 68 12.19 -17.65 1.40
CA LYS A 68 12.10 -18.94 0.73
C LYS A 68 12.71 -20.03 1.61
N SER A 69 12.08 -20.31 2.74
CA SER A 69 12.46 -21.36 3.68
C SER A 69 12.45 -22.72 2.99
N LYS A 70 13.53 -23.51 3.16
CA LYS A 70 13.63 -24.84 2.51
C LYS A 70 12.83 -25.92 3.22
N GLY A 71 12.33 -25.67 4.43
CA GLY A 71 11.70 -26.68 5.27
C GLY A 71 12.74 -27.64 5.84
N ALA A 72 12.29 -28.85 6.18
CA ALA A 72 13.13 -29.95 6.62
C ALA A 72 12.51 -31.26 6.15
N SER A 73 12.91 -31.73 4.97
CA SER A 73 12.33 -32.93 4.32
C SER A 73 12.36 -34.17 5.22
N ARG A 74 13.41 -34.31 6.05
CA ARG A 74 13.54 -35.40 7.03
C ARG A 74 12.41 -35.41 8.06
N LEU A 75 11.91 -34.24 8.43
CA LEU A 75 10.78 -34.07 9.36
C LEU A 75 9.43 -34.03 8.63
N GLY A 76 9.41 -34.08 7.29
CA GLY A 76 8.18 -33.80 6.54
C GLY A 76 7.67 -32.37 6.71
N LEU A 77 8.56 -31.43 7.10
CA LEU A 77 8.27 -30.00 7.14
C LEU A 77 8.49 -29.44 5.73
N PRO A 78 7.44 -28.95 5.03
CA PRO A 78 7.58 -28.45 3.68
C PRO A 78 8.40 -27.16 3.59
N ALA A 79 8.88 -26.86 2.38
CA ALA A 79 9.33 -25.52 2.06
C ALA A 79 8.16 -24.53 2.22
N TYR A 80 8.47 -23.32 2.65
CA TYR A 80 7.50 -22.27 2.89
C TYR A 80 8.04 -20.93 2.37
N ASN A 81 7.15 -20.03 1.96
CA ASN A 81 7.56 -18.71 1.50
C ASN A 81 6.86 -17.60 2.30
N TRP A 82 7.64 -16.92 3.15
CA TRP A 82 7.20 -15.86 4.08
C TRP A 82 6.95 -14.50 3.42
N TRP A 83 6.66 -14.47 2.12
CA TRP A 83 6.47 -13.21 1.39
C TRP A 83 5.21 -13.28 0.55
N SER A 84 4.07 -13.05 1.21
CA SER A 84 2.80 -12.77 0.55
C SER A 84 2.43 -11.30 0.73
N GLU A 85 1.65 -10.75 -0.20
CA GLU A 85 1.22 -9.34 -0.19
C GLU A 85 -0.31 -9.28 -0.29
N ALA A 86 -0.92 -8.37 0.46
CA ALA A 86 -2.37 -8.22 0.51
C ALA A 86 -2.83 -6.77 0.70
N LEU A 87 -2.05 -5.80 0.20
CA LEU A 87 -2.18 -4.37 0.53
C LEU A 87 -3.61 -3.83 0.39
N HIS A 88 -4.31 -4.23 -0.66
CA HIS A 88 -5.70 -3.85 -0.95
C HIS A 88 -6.49 -5.01 -1.60
N GLY A 89 -6.15 -6.23 -1.22
CA GLY A 89 -6.53 -7.47 -1.91
C GLY A 89 -5.34 -8.41 -2.00
N VAL A 90 -5.57 -9.73 -2.00
CA VAL A 90 -4.49 -10.73 -2.20
C VAL A 90 -3.78 -10.41 -3.50
N ALA A 91 -2.45 -10.33 -3.50
CA ALA A 91 -1.66 -9.88 -4.64
C ALA A 91 -0.48 -10.81 -4.92
N TYR A 92 0.03 -10.75 -6.15
CA TYR A 92 1.19 -11.53 -6.55
C TYR A 92 2.40 -11.17 -5.68
N ALA A 93 3.06 -12.20 -5.17
CA ALA A 93 4.31 -12.10 -4.44
C ALA A 93 5.07 -13.42 -4.58
N PRO A 94 6.35 -13.52 -4.22
CA PRO A 94 7.05 -14.81 -4.28
C PRO A 94 6.35 -15.93 -3.50
N GLY A 95 5.63 -15.59 -2.42
CA GLY A 95 4.83 -16.51 -1.62
C GLY A 95 3.36 -16.58 -2.01
N THR A 96 2.91 -15.88 -3.05
CA THR A 96 1.52 -15.89 -3.54
C THR A 96 1.48 -15.92 -5.06
N GLN A 97 0.87 -16.96 -5.62
CA GLN A 97 0.74 -17.13 -7.07
C GLN A 97 -0.75 -17.20 -7.43
N PHE A 98 -1.07 -16.75 -8.63
CA PHE A 98 -2.40 -16.90 -9.21
C PHE A 98 -2.33 -17.99 -10.27
N ARG A 99 -3.44 -18.71 -10.42
CA ARG A 99 -3.59 -19.68 -11.50
C ARG A 99 -3.56 -18.95 -12.84
N ASP A 100 -2.83 -19.52 -13.81
CA ASP A 100 -2.89 -19.06 -15.19
C ASP A 100 -4.21 -19.46 -15.88
N GLY A 101 -4.80 -18.50 -16.57
CA GLY A 101 -6.04 -18.69 -17.33
C GLY A 101 -7.33 -18.72 -16.49
N PRO A 102 -8.47 -19.09 -17.09
CA PRO A 102 -9.74 -19.14 -16.39
C PRO A 102 -9.78 -20.33 -15.40
N GLY A 103 -10.24 -20.07 -14.19
CA GLY A 103 -10.48 -21.11 -13.18
C GLY A 103 -10.27 -20.60 -11.76
N ASP A 104 -10.45 -21.51 -10.80
CA ASP A 104 -10.29 -21.20 -9.38
C ASP A 104 -8.90 -20.63 -9.08
N PHE A 105 -8.85 -19.60 -8.22
CA PHE A 105 -7.66 -18.89 -7.78
C PHE A 105 -6.90 -18.12 -8.88
N ASN A 106 -7.60 -17.72 -9.95
CA ASN A 106 -7.03 -16.84 -10.98
C ASN A 106 -7.22 -15.34 -10.71
N SER A 107 -7.93 -14.98 -9.64
CA SER A 107 -8.23 -13.59 -9.24
C SER A 107 -8.61 -13.50 -7.76
N SER A 108 -8.64 -12.28 -7.24
CA SER A 108 -9.06 -11.90 -5.88
C SER A 108 -9.83 -10.57 -5.98
N THR A 109 -10.51 -10.15 -4.91
CA THR A 109 -11.10 -8.80 -4.89
C THR A 109 -10.00 -7.74 -4.86
N SER A 110 -10.13 -6.71 -5.71
CA SER A 110 -9.22 -5.57 -5.79
C SER A 110 -9.93 -4.30 -5.30
N PHE A 111 -9.70 -3.97 -4.02
CA PHE A 111 -10.20 -2.75 -3.40
C PHE A 111 -9.44 -1.51 -3.92
N PRO A 112 -9.93 -0.28 -3.67
CA PRO A 112 -9.13 0.93 -3.92
C PRO A 112 -7.79 0.92 -3.19
N MET A 113 -6.83 1.74 -3.63
CA MET A 113 -5.58 1.89 -2.85
C MET A 113 -5.86 2.43 -1.44
N PRO A 114 -5.02 2.08 -0.44
CA PRO A 114 -5.21 2.48 0.96
C PRO A 114 -5.46 3.98 1.17
N LEU A 115 -4.82 4.83 0.36
CA LEU A 115 -5.03 6.26 0.41
C LEU A 115 -6.48 6.67 0.10
N LEU A 116 -7.13 6.05 -0.89
CA LEU A 116 -8.54 6.30 -1.17
C LEU A 116 -9.45 5.67 -0.11
N MET A 117 -9.14 4.47 0.36
CA MET A 117 -9.90 3.87 1.47
C MET A 117 -9.87 4.77 2.72
N ALA A 118 -8.71 5.38 3.00
CA ALA A 118 -8.54 6.29 4.12
C ALA A 118 -9.37 7.57 3.98
N ALA A 119 -9.62 8.02 2.74
CA ALA A 119 -10.41 9.19 2.42
C ALA A 119 -11.91 9.05 2.77
N ALA A 120 -12.40 7.82 2.98
CA ALA A 120 -13.77 7.58 3.47
C ALA A 120 -13.95 7.97 4.95
N PHE A 121 -12.86 8.05 5.73
CA PHE A 121 -12.88 8.31 7.19
C PHE A 121 -13.80 7.36 8.01
N ASP A 122 -14.04 6.17 7.49
CA ASP A 122 -14.74 5.08 8.17
C ASP A 122 -13.70 4.05 8.63
N ASP A 123 -13.75 3.63 9.90
CA ASP A 123 -12.85 2.60 10.44
C ASP A 123 -13.45 1.20 10.38
N GLN A 124 -14.77 1.10 10.44
CA GLN A 124 -15.48 -0.17 10.35
C GLN A 124 -15.38 -0.68 8.93
N LEU A 125 -15.54 0.20 7.94
CA LEU A 125 -15.33 -0.13 6.53
C LEU A 125 -13.92 -0.71 6.27
N ILE A 126 -12.88 -0.18 6.93
CA ILE A 126 -11.51 -0.71 6.83
C ILE A 126 -11.39 -2.10 7.46
N GLU A 127 -12.04 -2.34 8.59
CA GLU A 127 -12.05 -3.65 9.25
C GLU A 127 -12.82 -4.69 8.42
N ASP A 128 -13.91 -4.30 7.78
CA ASP A 128 -14.70 -5.14 6.88
C ASP A 128 -13.88 -5.52 5.64
N ILE A 129 -13.14 -4.55 5.05
CA ILE A 129 -12.21 -4.79 3.95
C ILE A 129 -11.10 -5.75 4.40
N GLY A 130 -10.46 -5.49 5.54
CA GLY A 130 -9.45 -6.38 6.10
C GLY A 130 -9.99 -7.79 6.35
N THR A 131 -11.26 -7.91 6.74
CA THR A 131 -11.94 -9.20 6.93
C THR A 131 -12.05 -9.96 5.62
N VAL A 132 -12.51 -9.32 4.55
CA VAL A 132 -12.57 -9.92 3.21
C VAL A 132 -11.17 -10.35 2.78
N ILE A 133 -10.18 -9.46 2.84
CA ILE A 133 -8.80 -9.76 2.42
C ILE A 133 -8.24 -10.94 3.22
N GLY A 134 -8.48 -11.00 4.53
CA GLY A 134 -8.03 -12.11 5.36
C GLY A 134 -8.71 -13.44 5.01
N ILE A 135 -10.00 -13.41 4.67
CA ILE A 135 -10.77 -14.59 4.21
C ILE A 135 -10.19 -15.10 2.89
N GLU A 136 -10.01 -14.22 1.92
CA GLU A 136 -9.44 -14.58 0.62
C GLU A 136 -8.00 -15.07 0.77
N GLY A 137 -7.17 -14.38 1.54
CA GLY A 137 -5.78 -14.78 1.79
C GLY A 137 -5.71 -16.17 2.43
N ARG A 138 -6.61 -16.46 3.36
CA ARG A 138 -6.70 -17.80 3.95
C ARG A 138 -7.20 -18.85 2.97
N ALA A 139 -8.16 -18.54 2.11
CA ALA A 139 -8.61 -19.45 1.05
C ALA A 139 -7.48 -19.79 0.07
N PHE A 140 -6.71 -18.79 -0.38
CA PHE A 140 -5.50 -18.98 -1.20
C PHE A 140 -4.46 -19.83 -0.46
N GLY A 141 -4.26 -19.58 0.83
CA GLY A 141 -3.45 -20.39 1.73
C GLY A 141 -3.88 -21.85 1.70
N ASN A 142 -5.10 -22.16 2.14
CA ASN A 142 -5.62 -23.53 2.23
C ASN A 142 -5.50 -24.30 0.90
N ALA A 143 -5.68 -23.63 -0.23
CA ALA A 143 -5.56 -24.23 -1.56
C ALA A 143 -4.10 -24.36 -2.07
N GLY A 144 -3.11 -23.86 -1.33
CA GLY A 144 -1.68 -23.98 -1.66
C GLY A 144 -1.17 -22.94 -2.65
N TRP A 145 -1.94 -21.88 -2.91
CA TRP A 145 -1.59 -20.78 -3.81
C TRP A 145 -0.87 -19.63 -3.09
N SER A 146 -0.89 -19.61 -1.75
CA SER A 146 -0.25 -18.57 -0.95
C SER A 146 0.34 -19.13 0.35
N GLY A 147 1.31 -18.41 0.93
CA GLY A 147 1.58 -18.47 2.36
C GLY A 147 0.38 -17.96 3.18
N MET A 148 0.49 -18.01 4.50
CA MET A 148 -0.51 -17.50 5.46
C MET A 148 -0.02 -16.28 6.26
N ASP A 149 1.12 -15.69 5.87
CA ASP A 149 1.64 -14.42 6.40
C ASP A 149 1.75 -13.38 5.30
N TYR A 150 1.27 -12.18 5.58
CA TYR A 150 1.15 -11.11 4.60
C TYR A 150 1.89 -9.85 5.07
N TRP A 151 2.68 -9.27 4.17
CA TRP A 151 3.44 -8.04 4.41
C TRP A 151 2.54 -6.82 4.27
N THR A 152 1.49 -6.76 5.08
CA THR A 152 0.41 -5.79 5.00
C THR A 152 -0.10 -5.53 6.42
N PRO A 153 -0.45 -4.28 6.79
CA PRO A 153 -0.51 -3.06 5.96
C PRO A 153 0.77 -2.21 5.91
N ASN A 154 0.88 -1.33 4.91
CA ASN A 154 1.80 -0.19 4.94
C ASN A 154 1.20 0.94 5.79
N VAL A 155 1.89 1.32 6.86
CA VAL A 155 1.43 2.27 7.89
C VAL A 155 2.42 3.42 8.08
N ASN A 156 3.36 3.60 7.17
CA ASN A 156 4.16 4.81 7.14
C ASN A 156 3.26 6.01 6.83
N PRO A 157 3.50 7.18 7.45
CA PRO A 157 2.73 8.37 7.13
C PRO A 157 3.22 9.01 5.82
N PHE A 158 2.31 9.45 4.95
CA PHE A 158 2.61 10.09 3.65
C PHE A 158 3.10 11.53 3.83
N ARG A 159 4.33 11.68 4.34
CA ARG A 159 4.89 12.98 4.76
C ARG A 159 5.23 13.90 3.60
N ASP A 160 5.85 13.38 2.54
CA ASP A 160 6.22 14.16 1.35
C ASP A 160 5.34 13.73 0.18
N PRO A 161 4.58 14.63 -0.46
CA PRO A 161 3.63 14.25 -1.49
C PRO A 161 4.31 13.60 -2.71
N ARG A 162 5.61 13.79 -2.91
CA ARG A 162 6.34 13.20 -4.03
C ARG A 162 6.62 11.71 -3.88
N TRP A 163 6.46 11.14 -2.69
CA TRP A 163 6.83 9.75 -2.41
C TRP A 163 6.12 8.76 -3.34
N GLY A 164 6.91 7.92 -4.00
CA GLY A 164 6.47 6.93 -4.98
C GLY A 164 5.45 5.91 -4.46
N ARG A 165 5.46 5.64 -3.15
CA ARG A 165 4.60 4.64 -2.49
C ARG A 165 3.57 5.25 -1.55
N GLY A 166 3.38 6.57 -1.61
CA GLY A 166 2.45 7.23 -0.70
C GLY A 166 0.99 6.75 -0.83
N SER A 167 0.56 6.35 -2.04
CA SER A 167 -0.73 5.69 -2.28
C SER A 167 -0.97 4.43 -1.46
N GLU A 168 0.09 3.71 -1.08
CA GLU A 168 0.02 2.50 -0.25
C GLU A 168 -0.33 2.80 1.21
N THR A 169 -0.36 4.08 1.60
CA THR A 169 -0.53 4.50 2.98
C THR A 169 -1.88 5.17 3.21
N PRO A 170 -2.38 5.21 4.45
CA PRO A 170 -3.64 5.86 4.77
C PRO A 170 -3.54 7.40 4.93
N GLY A 171 -2.51 8.04 4.35
CA GLY A 171 -2.34 9.50 4.33
C GLY A 171 -1.30 10.03 5.31
N GLU A 172 -1.36 11.34 5.58
CA GLU A 172 -0.35 12.05 6.38
C GLU A 172 -0.73 12.22 7.87
N ASP A 173 -2.01 12.01 8.22
CA ASP A 173 -2.51 12.20 9.59
C ASP A 173 -2.30 10.96 10.46
N ILE A 174 -1.51 11.13 11.52
CA ILE A 174 -1.12 10.03 12.41
C ILE A 174 -2.30 9.36 13.11
N LEU A 175 -3.35 10.12 13.47
CA LEU A 175 -4.53 9.53 14.09
C LEU A 175 -5.27 8.63 13.09
N ARG A 176 -5.45 9.09 11.84
CA ARG A 176 -6.04 8.26 10.78
C ARG A 176 -5.18 7.03 10.49
N VAL A 177 -3.86 7.18 10.39
CA VAL A 177 -2.93 6.07 10.14
C VAL A 177 -3.02 5.01 11.24
N LYS A 178 -3.01 5.42 12.52
CA LYS A 178 -3.16 4.52 13.67
C LYS A 178 -4.48 3.74 13.63
N ARG A 179 -5.59 4.42 13.36
CA ARG A 179 -6.92 3.80 13.32
C ARG A 179 -7.07 2.85 12.14
N TYR A 180 -6.57 3.24 10.96
CA TYR A 180 -6.48 2.36 9.79
C TYR A 180 -5.69 1.09 10.08
N ALA A 181 -4.49 1.23 10.66
CA ALA A 181 -3.63 0.10 11.00
C ALA A 181 -4.35 -0.88 11.94
N ALA A 182 -4.96 -0.37 13.00
CA ALA A 182 -5.68 -1.19 13.98
C ALA A 182 -6.88 -1.93 13.36
N SER A 183 -7.70 -1.24 12.57
CA SER A 183 -8.85 -1.85 11.88
C SER A 183 -8.44 -2.88 10.84
N MET A 184 -7.45 -2.56 10.01
CA MET A 184 -6.97 -3.47 8.98
C MET A 184 -6.38 -4.75 9.59
N VAL A 185 -5.54 -4.63 10.63
CA VAL A 185 -4.96 -5.80 11.32
C VAL A 185 -6.04 -6.65 11.99
N ARG A 186 -7.01 -6.05 12.69
CA ARG A 186 -8.15 -6.80 13.27
C ARG A 186 -8.93 -7.57 12.21
N GLY A 187 -9.21 -6.93 11.07
CA GLY A 187 -9.89 -7.55 9.95
C GLY A 187 -9.09 -8.73 9.38
N LEU A 188 -7.81 -8.52 9.07
CA LEU A 188 -6.93 -9.53 8.49
C LEU A 188 -6.77 -10.75 9.39
N GLU A 189 -6.42 -10.54 10.66
CA GLU A 189 -6.13 -11.62 11.61
C GLU A 189 -7.39 -12.28 12.19
N GLY A 190 -8.52 -11.58 12.17
CA GLY A 190 -9.78 -12.04 12.75
C GLY A 190 -9.82 -11.94 14.29
N PRO A 191 -11.01 -12.14 14.89
CA PRO A 191 -11.25 -11.85 16.31
C PRO A 191 -10.84 -12.97 17.29
N GLY A 192 -10.46 -14.15 16.78
CA GLY A 192 -10.20 -15.34 17.58
C GLY A 192 -8.73 -15.46 18.03
N PRO A 193 -8.45 -16.34 19.01
CA PRO A 193 -7.07 -16.65 19.41
C PRO A 193 -6.28 -17.38 18.30
N GLU A 194 -6.98 -18.15 17.46
CA GLU A 194 -6.46 -18.69 16.21
C GLU A 194 -6.66 -17.66 15.09
N ARG A 195 -5.53 -17.12 14.61
CA ARG A 195 -5.52 -16.08 13.59
C ARG A 195 -5.93 -16.66 12.24
N ARG A 196 -6.61 -15.86 11.43
CA ARG A 196 -6.97 -16.22 10.07
C ARG A 196 -5.74 -16.24 9.15
N ILE A 197 -4.97 -15.15 9.21
CA ILE A 197 -3.65 -14.97 8.58
C ILE A 197 -2.77 -14.14 9.54
N VAL A 198 -1.46 -14.06 9.29
CA VAL A 198 -0.55 -13.16 10.01
C VAL A 198 -0.42 -11.84 9.25
N ALA A 199 -0.66 -10.72 9.92
CA ALA A 199 -0.42 -9.38 9.38
C ALA A 199 0.97 -8.85 9.75
N THR A 200 1.54 -7.97 8.92
CA THR A 200 2.85 -7.35 9.16
C THR A 200 2.78 -5.85 8.84
N CYS A 201 2.77 -5.02 9.88
CA CYS A 201 2.85 -3.57 9.71
C CYS A 201 4.24 -3.17 9.19
N LYS A 202 4.29 -2.42 8.09
CA LYS A 202 5.53 -1.97 7.46
C LYS A 202 5.52 -0.46 7.15
N HIS A 203 6.66 0.20 7.04
CA HIS A 203 8.05 -0.26 7.21
C HIS A 203 8.64 0.47 8.42
N TYR A 204 8.96 -0.27 9.47
CA TYR A 204 9.43 0.28 10.74
C TYR A 204 10.91 0.68 10.63
N ALA A 205 11.29 1.96 10.69
CA ALA A 205 10.46 3.17 10.73
C ALA A 205 11.07 4.28 9.86
N ALA A 206 10.36 5.40 9.73
CA ALA A 206 10.82 6.58 8.99
C ALA A 206 11.16 6.33 7.50
N ASN A 207 10.53 5.32 6.88
CA ASN A 207 10.61 5.07 5.44
C ASN A 207 9.46 5.81 4.72
N ASP A 208 9.76 6.94 4.10
CA ASP A 208 8.78 7.82 3.45
C ASP A 208 9.29 8.46 2.13
N PHE A 209 10.29 7.85 1.49
CA PHE A 209 10.75 8.16 0.13
C PHE A 209 11.46 6.94 -0.50
N GLU A 210 11.66 6.93 -1.82
CA GLU A 210 12.28 5.83 -2.58
C GLU A 210 13.64 6.17 -3.19
N ASP A 211 13.69 7.21 -4.03
CA ASP A 211 14.87 7.64 -4.80
C ASP A 211 14.72 9.12 -5.16
N TRP A 212 15.54 9.96 -4.52
CA TRP A 212 15.53 11.40 -4.71
C TRP A 212 16.95 11.98 -4.72
N LYS A 213 17.34 12.56 -5.86
CA LYS A 213 18.61 13.30 -6.08
C LYS A 213 19.86 12.57 -5.56
N GLY A 214 19.94 11.26 -5.76
CA GLY A 214 21.11 10.44 -5.39
C GLY A 214 21.05 9.85 -3.97
N ALA A 215 20.07 10.26 -3.15
CA ALA A 215 19.67 9.50 -1.98
C ALA A 215 18.64 8.45 -2.42
N THR A 216 18.76 7.25 -1.90
CA THR A 216 17.82 6.13 -2.13
C THR A 216 17.41 5.57 -0.79
N ARG A 217 16.25 4.92 -0.72
CA ARG A 217 15.82 4.19 0.49
C ARG A 217 16.86 3.19 1.02
N HIS A 218 17.75 2.71 0.15
CA HIS A 218 18.80 1.74 0.45
C HIS A 218 20.06 2.34 1.11
N ASN A 219 20.28 3.66 1.02
CA ASN A 219 21.51 4.29 1.51
C ASN A 219 21.25 5.52 2.39
N PHE A 220 19.99 5.89 2.61
CA PHE A 220 19.64 7.12 3.28
C PHE A 220 19.75 7.00 4.80
N ASN A 221 20.51 7.93 5.39
CA ASN A 221 20.59 8.08 6.83
C ASN A 221 19.59 9.16 7.28
N ALA A 222 18.40 8.72 7.70
CA ALA A 222 17.35 9.63 8.15
C ALA A 222 17.72 10.28 9.50
N GLU A 223 17.91 11.59 9.50
CA GLU A 223 18.12 12.37 10.73
C GLU A 223 16.76 12.86 11.26
N VAL A 224 16.24 12.17 12.26
CA VAL A 224 14.93 12.47 12.88
C VAL A 224 15.12 12.90 14.32
N SER A 225 14.49 14.00 14.73
CA SER A 225 14.50 14.42 16.13
C SER A 225 13.79 13.39 17.01
N ALA A 226 14.23 13.19 18.26
CA ALA A 226 13.56 12.26 19.18
C ALA A 226 12.07 12.61 19.37
N GLN A 227 11.72 13.90 19.29
CA GLN A 227 10.35 14.38 19.35
C GLN A 227 9.54 13.92 18.13
N ASP A 228 10.00 14.19 16.91
CA ASP A 228 9.29 13.80 15.68
C ASP A 228 9.22 12.27 15.54
N LEU A 229 10.29 11.57 15.95
CA LEU A 229 10.32 10.12 15.96
C LEU A 229 9.20 9.55 16.82
N ALA A 230 9.02 10.06 18.04
CA ALA A 230 7.99 9.59 18.97
C ALA A 230 6.57 10.03 18.58
N GLU A 231 6.40 11.29 18.15
CA GLU A 231 5.08 11.87 17.87
C GLU A 231 4.50 11.40 16.52
N TYR A 232 5.35 11.24 15.51
CA TYR A 232 4.95 11.03 14.12
C TYR A 232 5.37 9.66 13.58
N TYR A 233 6.67 9.35 13.56
CA TYR A 233 7.19 8.19 12.79
C TYR A 233 6.97 6.83 13.46
N LEU A 234 7.11 6.74 14.78
CA LEU A 234 6.87 5.50 15.53
C LEU A 234 5.40 5.32 15.93
N SER A 235 4.66 6.42 15.93
CA SER A 235 3.27 6.49 16.37
C SER A 235 2.40 5.39 15.73
N PRO A 236 2.39 5.17 14.39
CA PRO A 236 1.59 4.12 13.75
C PRO A 236 1.84 2.70 14.29
N PHE A 237 3.06 2.43 14.76
CA PHE A 237 3.52 1.13 15.23
C PHE A 237 3.33 0.90 16.73
N GLN A 238 2.82 1.90 17.46
CA GLN A 238 2.55 1.79 18.90
C GLN A 238 1.32 0.93 19.19
N HIS A 239 0.34 0.85 18.27
CA HIS A 239 -0.86 0.02 18.47
C HIS A 239 -0.58 -1.48 18.26
N THR A 240 0.45 -1.79 17.49
CA THR A 240 1.06 -3.13 17.39
C THR A 240 2.18 -3.32 18.44
N GLY A 241 2.27 -2.38 19.40
CA GLY A 241 3.45 -2.02 20.20
C GLY A 241 3.94 -3.02 21.25
N ASN A 242 3.55 -4.29 21.19
CA ASN A 242 4.09 -5.31 22.08
C ASN A 242 5.07 -6.24 21.36
N TRP A 243 5.90 -5.67 20.48
CA TRP A 243 6.87 -6.37 19.63
C TRP A 243 7.87 -7.25 20.40
N THR A 244 8.06 -6.97 21.70
CA THR A 244 8.94 -7.74 22.59
C THR A 244 8.28 -8.97 23.18
N GLU A 245 6.95 -9.08 23.10
CA GLU A 245 6.26 -10.31 23.50
C GLU A 245 6.82 -11.50 22.74
N HIS A 246 6.75 -12.64 23.39
CA HIS A 246 7.29 -13.89 22.84
C HIS A 246 6.58 -14.33 21.54
N ASP A 247 5.51 -13.63 21.15
CA ASP A 247 4.56 -14.04 20.14
C ASP A 247 4.52 -13.21 18.86
N ASN A 248 5.44 -12.26 18.74
CA ASN A 248 5.63 -11.44 17.55
C ASN A 248 6.97 -11.75 16.89
N TYR A 249 7.04 -11.61 15.57
CA TYR A 249 8.29 -11.61 14.82
C TYR A 249 8.39 -10.35 13.97
N VAL A 250 9.62 -10.01 13.58
CA VAL A 250 9.92 -8.90 12.67
C VAL A 250 10.64 -9.50 11.47
N THR A 251 10.18 -9.14 10.28
CA THR A 251 10.79 -9.54 9.01
C THR A 251 11.46 -8.32 8.36
N SER A 252 12.57 -8.54 7.67
CA SER A 252 13.25 -7.49 6.90
C SER A 252 12.56 -7.24 5.55
N ASP A 253 12.64 -6.02 5.04
CA ASP A 253 12.23 -5.70 3.67
C ASP A 253 13.08 -6.43 2.60
N TRP A 254 12.61 -6.47 1.35
CA TRP A 254 13.29 -7.11 0.24
C TRP A 254 14.63 -6.44 -0.08
N ARG A 255 15.69 -7.26 -0.11
CA ARG A 255 17.12 -6.93 -0.33
C ARG A 255 17.73 -6.03 0.73
N GLY A 256 16.95 -5.18 1.40
CA GLY A 256 17.48 -3.95 1.98
C GLY A 256 18.27 -4.16 3.28
N PRO A 257 17.64 -4.20 4.46
CA PRO A 257 18.33 -3.80 5.69
C PRO A 257 19.60 -4.59 6.02
N CYS A 258 19.56 -5.92 6.01
CA CYS A 258 20.72 -6.73 6.42
C CYS A 258 21.85 -6.79 5.41
N TRP A 259 21.56 -6.57 4.13
CA TRP A 259 22.57 -6.46 3.09
C TRP A 259 23.10 -5.03 3.00
N ASP A 260 22.20 -4.04 3.05
CA ASP A 260 22.51 -2.62 2.94
C ASP A 260 23.33 -2.12 4.13
N VAL A 261 23.18 -2.71 5.32
CA VAL A 261 24.03 -2.46 6.51
C VAL A 261 25.53 -2.61 6.25
N SER A 262 25.94 -3.38 5.25
CA SER A 262 27.35 -3.43 4.82
C SER A 262 27.56 -2.95 3.39
N ALA A 263 26.55 -3.05 2.52
CA ALA A 263 26.67 -2.68 1.11
C ALA A 263 26.50 -1.18 0.83
N LYS A 264 25.72 -0.48 1.65
CA LYS A 264 25.22 0.89 1.37
C LYS A 264 25.37 1.83 2.56
N HIS A 265 25.23 1.31 3.76
CA HIS A 265 25.60 1.95 5.01
C HIS A 265 26.94 1.34 5.43
N PRO A 266 28.05 2.08 5.55
CA PRO A 266 29.35 1.51 5.90
C PRO A 266 29.43 1.17 7.40
N LEU A 267 28.45 0.45 7.95
CA LEU A 267 28.38 0.09 9.37
C LEU A 267 29.24 -1.14 9.67
N ARG A 268 29.47 -2.02 8.69
CA ARG A 268 30.26 -3.26 8.81
C ARG A 268 31.14 -3.50 7.58
N GLN A 269 32.21 -4.28 7.77
CA GLN A 269 33.24 -4.47 6.74
C GLN A 269 32.79 -5.39 5.61
N ASP A 270 31.94 -6.37 5.92
CA ASP A 270 31.42 -7.32 4.94
C ASP A 270 29.97 -7.76 5.22
N HIS A 271 29.41 -8.55 4.31
CA HIS A 271 28.05 -9.09 4.42
C HIS A 271 27.88 -10.19 5.47
N VAL A 272 28.97 -10.75 6.02
CA VAL A 272 28.89 -11.73 7.12
C VAL A 272 28.64 -10.98 8.42
N GLU A 273 29.42 -9.93 8.67
CA GLU A 273 29.23 -9.03 9.81
C GLU A 273 27.91 -8.26 9.74
N GLY A 274 27.49 -7.83 8.54
CA GLY A 274 26.19 -7.18 8.33
C GLY A 274 25.01 -8.09 8.69
N THR A 275 25.08 -9.37 8.30
CA THR A 275 24.09 -10.38 8.72
C THR A 275 24.08 -10.54 10.23
N ALA A 276 25.25 -10.72 10.85
CA ALA A 276 25.34 -10.86 12.31
C ALA A 276 24.73 -9.66 13.03
N LEU A 277 25.02 -8.43 12.58
CA LEU A 277 24.46 -7.21 13.17
C LEU A 277 22.93 -7.22 13.18
N CYS A 278 22.32 -7.63 12.06
CA CYS A 278 20.88 -7.68 11.91
C CYS A 278 20.18 -8.59 12.93
N PHE A 279 20.84 -9.65 13.38
CA PHE A 279 20.26 -10.65 14.27
C PHE A 279 20.68 -10.46 15.73
N GLU A 280 21.92 -10.02 15.98
CA GLU A 280 22.51 -9.96 17.32
C GLU A 280 22.41 -8.59 17.99
N ASP A 281 22.12 -7.51 17.25
CA ASP A 281 21.97 -6.20 17.85
C ASP A 281 20.72 -6.18 18.76
N PRO A 282 20.85 -5.92 20.07
CA PRO A 282 19.73 -5.89 21.01
C PRO A 282 18.56 -4.99 20.58
N ALA A 283 18.84 -3.90 19.83
CA ALA A 283 17.82 -3.01 19.30
C ALA A 283 16.98 -3.64 18.17
N TRP A 284 17.47 -4.71 17.54
CA TRP A 284 16.87 -5.43 16.41
C TRP A 284 16.54 -6.91 16.73
N THR A 285 17.12 -7.47 17.80
CA THR A 285 16.99 -8.86 18.28
C THR A 285 15.58 -9.38 18.61
N PRO A 286 14.48 -8.58 18.62
CA PRO A 286 13.16 -9.18 18.57
C PRO A 286 12.88 -9.96 17.27
N ALA A 287 13.64 -9.69 16.20
CA ALA A 287 13.31 -10.06 14.84
C ALA A 287 13.77 -11.46 14.41
N ALA A 288 12.79 -12.28 14.03
CA ALA A 288 13.06 -13.38 13.14
C ALA A 288 13.12 -12.88 11.69
N SER A 289 14.28 -12.33 11.30
CA SER A 289 14.46 -11.94 9.91
C SER A 289 14.31 -13.17 9.03
N THR A 290 13.29 -13.13 8.18
CA THR A 290 13.08 -14.12 7.12
C THR A 290 14.07 -13.90 5.99
N ARG A 291 15.21 -13.22 6.16
CA ARG A 291 16.18 -13.16 5.08
C ARG A 291 17.58 -12.98 5.59
N ALA A 292 18.10 -14.04 6.19
CA ALA A 292 19.54 -14.27 6.14
C ALA A 292 20.02 -14.18 4.67
N PRO A 293 21.01 -13.33 4.35
CA PRO A 293 21.77 -13.46 3.12
C PRO A 293 22.42 -14.86 3.06
N PRO A 294 22.98 -15.29 1.91
CA PRO A 294 23.74 -16.55 1.81
C PRO A 294 24.87 -16.69 2.84
N THR A 295 25.19 -15.60 3.55
CA THR A 295 26.24 -15.48 4.54
C THR A 295 25.85 -15.91 5.96
N SER A 296 24.62 -16.34 6.26
CA SER A 296 24.27 -16.84 7.62
C SER A 296 25.08 -18.05 8.04
N THR A 297 25.35 -18.98 7.10
CA THR A 297 26.30 -20.07 7.31
C THR A 297 27.69 -19.53 7.62
N GLY A 298 28.13 -18.49 6.91
CA GLY A 298 29.37 -17.77 7.17
C GLY A 298 29.40 -17.18 8.59
N ALA A 299 28.36 -16.43 8.98
CA ALA A 299 28.28 -15.73 10.26
C ALA A 299 28.25 -16.71 11.44
N SER A 300 27.50 -17.80 11.31
CA SER A 300 27.49 -18.88 12.30
C SER A 300 28.85 -19.59 12.38
N SER A 301 29.46 -19.93 11.24
CA SER A 301 30.76 -20.61 11.22
C SER A 301 31.90 -19.76 11.79
N GLN A 302 31.77 -18.43 11.74
CA GLN A 302 32.71 -17.47 12.33
C GLN A 302 32.36 -17.13 13.79
N GLY A 303 31.29 -17.69 14.37
CA GLY A 303 30.86 -17.40 15.74
C GLY A 303 30.24 -16.01 15.94
N LEU A 304 29.90 -15.31 14.84
CA LEU A 304 29.27 -13.99 14.86
C LEU A 304 27.74 -14.05 15.03
N LEU A 305 27.14 -15.22 14.78
CA LEU A 305 25.72 -15.49 14.99
C LEU A 305 25.56 -16.68 15.95
N SER A 306 24.95 -16.43 17.10
CA SER A 306 24.73 -17.40 18.17
C SER A 306 23.52 -18.29 17.90
N TRP A 307 23.60 -19.54 18.36
CA TRP A 307 22.50 -20.49 18.24
C TRP A 307 21.28 -20.12 19.09
N ASP A 308 21.46 -19.37 20.18
CA ASP A 308 20.33 -18.84 20.96
C ASP A 308 19.52 -17.83 20.15
N THR A 309 20.19 -16.92 19.45
CA THR A 309 19.55 -15.94 18.56
C THR A 309 18.83 -16.64 17.39
N VAL A 310 19.46 -17.65 16.76
CA VAL A 310 18.83 -18.45 15.70
C VAL A 310 17.59 -19.19 16.20
N ASP A 311 17.69 -19.86 17.35
CA ASP A 311 16.56 -20.59 17.94
C ASP A 311 15.41 -19.64 18.30
N ARG A 312 15.72 -18.49 18.91
CA ARG A 312 14.73 -17.47 19.28
C ARG A 312 13.98 -16.94 18.06
N ALA A 313 14.70 -16.65 16.98
CA ALA A 313 14.11 -16.21 15.71
C ALA A 313 13.16 -17.28 15.14
N LEU A 314 13.61 -18.53 14.99
CA LEU A 314 12.78 -19.60 14.43
C LEU A 314 11.56 -19.91 15.31
N ARG A 315 11.72 -19.88 16.65
CA ARG A 315 10.59 -20.06 17.57
C ARG A 315 9.49 -19.03 17.34
N ARG A 316 9.87 -17.76 17.14
CA ARG A 316 8.91 -16.68 16.84
C ARG A 316 8.21 -16.85 15.49
N LEU A 317 8.94 -17.20 14.43
CA LEU A 317 8.34 -17.48 13.10
C LEU A 317 7.33 -18.61 13.18
N TYR A 318 7.75 -19.77 13.70
CA TYR A 318 6.87 -20.92 13.77
C TYR A 318 5.73 -20.69 14.76
N GLN A 319 5.91 -19.92 15.83
CA GLN A 319 4.81 -19.54 16.70
C GLN A 319 3.73 -18.74 15.94
N GLY A 320 4.14 -17.81 15.07
CA GLY A 320 3.23 -17.06 14.20
C GLY A 320 2.42 -17.98 13.27
N ILE A 321 3.10 -18.91 12.58
CA ILE A 321 2.43 -19.81 11.63
C ILE A 321 1.59 -20.92 12.32
N ILE A 322 1.96 -21.32 13.54
CA ILE A 322 1.16 -22.24 14.36
C ILE A 322 -0.18 -21.60 14.74
N ARG A 323 -0.21 -20.29 15.02
CA ARG A 323 -1.46 -19.57 15.37
C ARG A 323 -2.45 -19.47 14.23
N VAL A 324 -1.98 -19.58 12.99
CA VAL A 324 -2.87 -19.70 11.83
C VAL A 324 -3.23 -21.16 11.53
N GLY A 325 -2.86 -22.12 12.38
CA GLY A 325 -3.23 -23.52 12.24
C GLY A 325 -2.49 -24.26 11.12
N TYR A 326 -1.28 -23.84 10.76
CA TYR A 326 -0.47 -24.46 9.70
C TYR A 326 -0.16 -25.94 9.94
N PHE A 327 -0.14 -26.36 11.21
CA PHE A 327 0.10 -27.75 11.64
C PHE A 327 -1.20 -28.48 12.04
N ASP A 328 -2.36 -27.84 11.88
CA ASP A 328 -3.61 -28.33 12.47
C ASP A 328 -4.53 -29.02 11.45
N GLY A 329 -4.18 -28.95 10.15
CA GLY A 329 -4.95 -29.54 9.06
C GLY A 329 -6.43 -29.13 9.10
N ASP A 330 -7.32 -30.10 8.84
CA ASP A 330 -8.78 -29.91 8.85
C ASP A 330 -9.35 -29.45 10.20
N GLN A 331 -8.56 -29.55 11.28
CA GLN A 331 -8.99 -29.12 12.60
C GLN A 331 -8.77 -27.61 12.85
N SER A 332 -8.05 -26.92 11.96
CA SER A 332 -7.98 -25.46 12.01
C SER A 332 -9.37 -24.86 11.73
N PRO A 333 -9.83 -23.86 12.51
CA PRO A 333 -11.15 -23.26 12.35
C PRO A 333 -11.34 -22.60 10.97
N HIS A 334 -10.24 -22.21 10.32
CA HIS A 334 -10.27 -21.54 9.02
C HIS A 334 -9.90 -22.48 7.87
N ALA A 335 -9.71 -23.79 8.10
CA ALA A 335 -9.30 -24.76 7.08
C ALA A 335 -10.31 -24.96 5.94
N LYS A 336 -11.58 -24.61 6.18
CA LYS A 336 -12.67 -24.82 5.22
C LYS A 336 -12.84 -23.69 4.21
N LEU A 337 -12.16 -22.56 4.40
CA LEU A 337 -12.21 -21.45 3.44
C LEU A 337 -11.56 -21.88 2.12
N GLY A 338 -12.22 -21.59 1.00
CA GLY A 338 -11.79 -21.99 -0.33
C GLY A 338 -12.24 -21.00 -1.40
N TRP A 339 -12.19 -21.42 -2.67
CA TRP A 339 -12.51 -20.53 -3.80
C TRP A 339 -13.92 -19.93 -3.73
N SER A 340 -14.88 -20.67 -3.16
CA SER A 340 -16.25 -20.20 -2.92
C SER A 340 -16.35 -19.04 -1.93
N ASP A 341 -15.26 -18.66 -1.28
CA ASP A 341 -15.17 -17.52 -0.36
C ASP A 341 -14.42 -16.33 -0.99
N VAL A 342 -13.89 -16.48 -2.20
CA VAL A 342 -13.12 -15.46 -2.91
C VAL A 342 -14.03 -14.65 -3.83
N ASN A 343 -13.85 -13.33 -3.84
CA ASN A 343 -14.53 -12.36 -4.70
C ASN A 343 -16.06 -12.49 -4.71
N GLN A 344 -16.62 -12.72 -3.52
CA GLN A 344 -18.06 -12.86 -3.33
C GLN A 344 -18.81 -11.58 -3.70
N PRO A 345 -20.11 -11.66 -4.03
CA PRO A 345 -20.92 -10.48 -4.34
C PRO A 345 -20.87 -9.41 -3.23
N GLU A 346 -20.75 -9.81 -1.97
CA GLU A 346 -20.57 -8.93 -0.80
C GLU A 346 -19.25 -8.15 -0.90
N ALA A 347 -18.15 -8.83 -1.26
CA ALA A 347 -16.84 -8.22 -1.44
C ALA A 347 -16.83 -7.21 -2.59
N GLN A 348 -17.48 -7.53 -3.71
CA GLN A 348 -17.64 -6.62 -4.86
C GLN A 348 -18.46 -5.38 -4.47
N ARG A 349 -19.58 -5.56 -3.75
CA ARG A 349 -20.36 -4.43 -3.23
C ARG A 349 -19.55 -3.56 -2.28
N LEU A 350 -18.72 -4.18 -1.43
CA LEU A 350 -17.84 -3.47 -0.51
C LEU A 350 -16.77 -2.66 -1.26
N ALA A 351 -16.15 -3.23 -2.31
CA ALA A 351 -15.18 -2.54 -3.16
C ALA A 351 -15.79 -1.29 -3.84
N LEU A 352 -17.00 -1.43 -4.40
CA LEU A 352 -17.76 -0.30 -4.94
C LEU A 352 -18.14 0.73 -3.86
N GLN A 353 -18.51 0.28 -2.67
CA GLN A 353 -18.86 1.15 -1.55
C GLN A 353 -17.68 2.03 -1.15
N VAL A 354 -16.53 1.43 -0.84
CA VAL A 354 -15.35 2.18 -0.40
C VAL A 354 -14.79 3.09 -1.50
N ALA A 355 -14.90 2.70 -2.78
CA ALA A 355 -14.55 3.59 -3.88
C ALA A 355 -15.44 4.84 -3.88
N ALA A 356 -16.77 4.66 -3.81
CA ALA A 356 -17.72 5.77 -3.83
C ALA A 356 -17.62 6.67 -2.57
N GLU A 357 -17.36 6.08 -1.41
CA GLU A 357 -17.22 6.82 -0.15
C GLU A 357 -15.85 7.52 -0.01
N GLY A 358 -14.80 6.99 -0.66
CA GLY A 358 -13.46 7.57 -0.65
C GLY A 358 -13.26 8.71 -1.65
N ILE A 359 -13.95 8.72 -2.80
CA ILE A 359 -13.82 9.78 -3.81
C ILE A 359 -14.22 11.14 -3.23
N VAL A 360 -13.40 12.16 -3.51
CA VAL A 360 -13.49 13.50 -2.90
C VAL A 360 -13.93 14.53 -3.94
N LEU A 361 -14.96 15.32 -3.62
CA LEU A 361 -15.37 16.47 -4.43
C LEU A 361 -14.60 17.73 -3.96
N LEU A 362 -13.71 18.25 -4.80
CA LEU A 362 -12.82 19.37 -4.47
C LEU A 362 -13.37 20.73 -4.93
N LYS A 363 -14.00 20.77 -6.11
CA LYS A 363 -14.65 21.97 -6.68
C LYS A 363 -16.00 21.58 -7.26
N ASN A 364 -17.02 22.41 -7.06
CA ASN A 364 -18.31 22.32 -7.73
C ASN A 364 -19.04 23.67 -7.66
N ASP A 365 -19.55 24.15 -8.79
CA ASP A 365 -20.34 25.38 -8.93
C ASP A 365 -21.85 25.13 -9.11
N GLY A 366 -22.29 23.88 -8.94
CA GLY A 366 -23.64 23.42 -9.21
C GLY A 366 -23.76 22.62 -10.51
N THR A 367 -22.66 22.47 -11.26
CA THR A 367 -22.58 21.61 -12.44
C THR A 367 -22.78 20.13 -12.12
N LEU A 368 -22.38 19.67 -10.93
CA LEU A 368 -22.68 18.32 -10.47
C LEU A 368 -23.79 18.30 -9.39
N PRO A 369 -24.69 17.30 -9.41
CA PRO A 369 -24.69 16.13 -10.30
C PRO A 369 -25.16 16.44 -11.73
N ILE A 370 -24.71 15.63 -12.69
CA ILE A 370 -25.11 15.73 -14.10
C ILE A 370 -26.64 15.60 -14.19
N PRO A 371 -27.34 16.51 -14.89
CA PRO A 371 -28.79 16.49 -14.97
C PRO A 371 -29.35 15.17 -15.54
N ALA A 372 -30.46 14.69 -14.96
CA ALA A 372 -31.12 13.43 -15.35
C ALA A 372 -31.68 13.39 -16.79
N LYS A 373 -31.63 14.49 -17.55
CA LYS A 373 -32.17 14.59 -18.92
C LYS A 373 -31.31 13.87 -19.98
N LYS A 374 -30.40 12.96 -19.60
CA LYS A 374 -29.50 12.21 -20.50
C LYS A 374 -28.72 13.13 -21.46
N PRO A 375 -27.86 14.03 -20.95
CA PRO A 375 -27.01 14.86 -21.82
C PRO A 375 -26.11 13.97 -22.68
N ASN A 376 -25.75 14.45 -23.87
CA ASN A 376 -24.65 13.87 -24.63
C ASN A 376 -23.33 14.22 -23.90
N VAL A 377 -22.50 13.22 -23.61
CA VAL A 377 -21.30 13.42 -22.77
C VAL A 377 -20.05 13.03 -23.56
N ALA A 378 -19.09 13.96 -23.64
CA ALA A 378 -17.75 13.65 -24.12
C ALA A 378 -16.89 13.17 -22.94
N MET A 379 -16.47 11.90 -22.98
CA MET A 379 -15.49 11.34 -22.05
C MET A 379 -14.10 11.43 -22.68
N ILE A 380 -13.22 12.22 -22.09
CA ILE A 380 -11.92 12.60 -22.66
C ILE A 380 -10.81 12.34 -21.65
N GLY A 381 -9.63 12.00 -22.14
CA GLY A 381 -8.42 11.82 -21.33
C GLY A 381 -7.97 10.37 -21.29
N PHE A 382 -6.69 10.15 -20.98
CA PHE A 382 -6.09 8.82 -21.06
C PHE A 382 -6.65 7.83 -20.03
N TRP A 383 -7.28 8.33 -18.97
CA TRP A 383 -8.00 7.52 -17.98
C TRP A 383 -9.43 7.17 -18.38
N ALA A 384 -9.97 7.73 -19.47
CA ALA A 384 -11.33 7.44 -19.93
C ALA A 384 -11.44 6.06 -20.61
N ASP A 385 -10.39 5.62 -21.31
CA ASP A 385 -10.32 4.33 -22.02
C ASP A 385 -8.89 3.78 -22.04
N ALA A 386 -8.24 3.72 -20.87
CA ALA A 386 -6.92 3.12 -20.55
C ALA A 386 -5.89 3.00 -21.70
N GLY A 387 -5.82 4.00 -22.58
CA GLY A 387 -5.22 3.92 -23.91
C GLY A 387 -3.89 4.67 -23.97
N ASP A 388 -3.53 5.15 -25.17
CA ASP A 388 -2.28 5.89 -25.38
C ASP A 388 -2.16 7.11 -24.44
N LYS A 389 -1.05 7.16 -23.70
CA LYS A 389 -0.83 8.11 -22.61
C LYS A 389 -0.56 9.53 -23.13
N LEU A 390 -1.26 10.51 -22.54
CA LEU A 390 -0.94 11.94 -22.69
C LEU A 390 0.33 12.25 -21.89
N SER A 391 1.52 12.10 -22.49
CA SER A 391 2.80 12.23 -21.78
C SER A 391 3.70 13.35 -22.32
N GLY A 392 4.10 14.27 -21.44
CA GLY A 392 5.21 15.23 -21.65
C GLY A 392 5.04 16.28 -22.77
N GLY A 393 5.79 17.39 -22.67
CA GLY A 393 5.76 18.46 -23.68
C GLY A 393 6.39 18.11 -25.03
N SER A 394 6.92 16.90 -25.20
CA SER A 394 7.61 16.42 -26.41
C SER A 394 6.91 15.28 -27.14
N ALA A 395 5.80 14.73 -26.60
CA ALA A 395 5.03 13.74 -27.34
C ALA A 395 4.28 14.41 -28.50
N LYS A 396 4.15 13.68 -29.61
CA LYS A 396 3.35 14.15 -30.75
C LYS A 396 1.88 14.17 -30.34
N ASP A 397 1.25 15.34 -30.38
CA ASP A 397 -0.17 15.53 -30.11
C ASP A 397 -1.01 14.79 -31.17
N THR A 398 -1.55 13.63 -30.80
CA THR A 398 -2.43 12.81 -31.65
C THR A 398 -3.86 12.72 -31.12
N TRP A 399 -4.15 13.43 -30.03
CA TRP A 399 -5.39 13.28 -29.26
C TRP A 399 -6.24 14.53 -29.25
N THR A 400 -5.64 15.73 -29.37
CA THR A 400 -6.37 16.98 -29.18
C THR A 400 -7.45 17.19 -30.22
N GLU A 401 -7.19 16.87 -31.49
CA GLU A 401 -8.18 17.05 -32.56
C GLU A 401 -9.44 16.21 -32.30
N GLY A 402 -9.28 14.91 -32.03
CA GLY A 402 -10.38 14.02 -31.71
C GLY A 402 -11.11 14.40 -30.43
N ALA A 403 -10.37 14.82 -29.38
CA ALA A 403 -10.94 15.28 -28.13
C ALA A 403 -11.82 16.53 -28.33
N LEU A 404 -11.34 17.52 -29.10
CA LEU A 404 -12.10 18.74 -29.38
C LEU A 404 -13.32 18.46 -30.25
N ALA A 405 -13.20 17.59 -31.26
CA ALA A 405 -14.34 17.18 -32.08
C ALA A 405 -15.44 16.52 -31.23
N ALA A 406 -15.09 15.55 -30.37
CA ALA A 406 -16.04 14.91 -29.47
C ALA A 406 -16.67 15.91 -28.48
N ALA A 407 -15.86 16.80 -27.91
CA ALA A 407 -16.33 17.84 -27.00
C ALA A 407 -17.27 18.84 -27.70
N GLN A 408 -17.03 19.18 -28.97
CA GLN A 408 -17.85 20.13 -29.74
C GLN A 408 -19.28 19.65 -29.98
N ASP A 409 -19.52 18.34 -29.98
CA ASP A 409 -20.84 17.73 -30.19
C ASP A 409 -21.56 17.33 -28.87
N ALA A 410 -20.86 17.39 -27.73
CA ALA A 410 -21.40 17.01 -26.43
C ALA A 410 -22.09 18.17 -25.67
N ASP A 411 -23.00 17.87 -24.75
CA ASP A 411 -23.58 18.84 -23.81
C ASP A 411 -22.69 19.02 -22.56
N TYR A 412 -21.92 17.99 -22.21
CA TYR A 412 -21.05 17.91 -21.03
C TYR A 412 -19.69 17.32 -21.40
N ILE A 413 -18.63 17.81 -20.77
CA ILE A 413 -17.28 17.27 -20.91
C ILE A 413 -16.85 16.67 -19.58
N LEU A 414 -16.50 15.38 -19.59
CA LEU A 414 -15.86 14.69 -18.49
C LEU A 414 -14.42 14.40 -18.87
N TYR A 415 -13.48 15.05 -18.20
CA TYR A 415 -12.06 14.86 -18.39
C TYR A 415 -11.49 13.94 -17.30
N PHE A 416 -10.91 12.82 -17.68
CA PHE A 416 -10.25 11.86 -16.80
C PHE A 416 -8.73 11.94 -17.00
N GLY A 417 -8.02 12.50 -16.01
CA GLY A 417 -6.59 12.76 -16.11
C GLY A 417 -5.89 12.66 -14.77
N GLY A 418 -4.70 13.24 -14.66
CA GLY A 418 -3.86 13.19 -13.48
C GLY A 418 -2.64 12.31 -13.71
N LEU A 419 -2.31 11.48 -12.72
CA LEU A 419 -1.13 10.61 -12.75
C LEU A 419 -1.47 9.20 -13.23
N ASP A 420 -0.47 8.51 -13.76
CA ASP A 420 -0.51 7.07 -14.02
C ASP A 420 0.53 6.33 -13.17
N THR A 421 0.52 5.00 -13.21
CA THR A 421 1.44 4.15 -12.45
C THR A 421 2.89 4.26 -12.90
N SER A 422 3.18 4.97 -13.99
CA SER A 422 4.55 5.29 -14.39
C SER A 422 5.06 6.58 -13.76
N ALA A 423 4.20 7.41 -13.17
CA ALA A 423 4.64 8.66 -12.53
C ALA A 423 5.38 8.41 -11.20
N ALA A 424 4.90 7.44 -10.42
CA ALA A 424 5.31 7.15 -9.05
C ALA A 424 5.22 5.64 -8.81
N GLY A 425 6.14 5.09 -8.02
CA GLY A 425 6.07 3.70 -7.59
C GLY A 425 7.22 3.33 -6.67
N GLU A 426 7.26 2.06 -6.25
CA GLU A 426 8.40 1.52 -5.53
C GLU A 426 9.70 1.77 -6.32
N THR A 427 10.78 2.21 -5.64
CA THR A 427 12.05 2.68 -6.25
C THR A 427 11.97 3.94 -7.12
N LYS A 428 10.82 4.63 -7.17
CA LYS A 428 10.63 5.81 -8.04
C LYS A 428 9.77 6.88 -7.38
N ASP A 429 10.42 7.91 -6.85
CA ASP A 429 9.73 9.13 -6.44
C ASP A 429 9.44 10.07 -7.61
N ARG A 430 8.46 10.95 -7.39
CA ARG A 430 8.21 12.08 -8.28
C ARG A 430 9.22 13.19 -8.02
N MET A 431 9.57 13.93 -9.07
CA MET A 431 10.42 15.11 -8.93
C MET A 431 9.61 16.40 -8.68
N THR A 432 8.38 16.44 -9.18
CA THR A 432 7.44 17.54 -9.00
C THR A 432 6.05 16.99 -8.69
N ILE A 433 5.15 17.86 -8.25
CA ILE A 433 3.74 17.55 -8.04
C ILE A 433 2.85 18.32 -9.01
N ASP A 434 3.39 18.80 -10.13
CA ASP A 434 2.62 19.50 -11.16
C ASP A 434 1.69 18.53 -11.89
N TRP A 435 0.61 19.09 -12.45
CA TRP A 435 -0.08 18.43 -13.55
C TRP A 435 0.85 18.31 -14.77
N PRO A 436 0.80 17.19 -15.52
CA PRO A 436 1.49 17.10 -16.79
C PRO A 436 1.04 18.21 -17.75
N ALA A 437 1.98 19.02 -18.24
CA ALA A 437 1.67 20.23 -19.02
C ALA A 437 0.76 19.99 -20.24
N ALA A 438 0.88 18.84 -20.91
CA ALA A 438 0.03 18.47 -22.04
C ALA A 438 -1.45 18.32 -21.65
N GLN A 439 -1.73 17.87 -20.42
CA GLN A 439 -3.09 17.74 -19.90
C GLN A 439 -3.69 19.11 -19.59
N LEU A 440 -2.93 20.03 -18.98
CA LEU A 440 -3.36 21.41 -18.76
C LEU A 440 -3.66 22.13 -20.09
N ALA A 441 -2.78 22.00 -21.08
CA ALA A 441 -2.98 22.61 -22.40
C ALA A 441 -4.25 22.09 -23.12
N LEU A 442 -4.58 20.80 -22.94
CA LEU A 442 -5.83 20.24 -23.47
C LEU A 442 -7.06 20.79 -22.71
N LEU A 443 -6.99 20.87 -21.37
CA LEU A 443 -8.05 21.44 -20.54
C LEU A 443 -8.35 22.90 -20.89
N GLU A 444 -7.33 23.71 -21.17
CA GLU A 444 -7.51 25.09 -21.65
C GLU A 444 -8.30 25.13 -22.97
N LYS A 445 -7.94 24.28 -23.94
CA LYS A 445 -8.65 24.18 -25.23
C LYS A 445 -10.09 23.70 -25.06
N LEU A 446 -10.33 22.71 -24.20
CA LEU A 446 -11.68 22.24 -23.87
C LEU A 446 -12.50 23.34 -23.18
N GLY A 447 -11.89 24.08 -22.25
CA GLY A 447 -12.50 25.19 -21.53
C GLY A 447 -12.90 26.36 -22.44
N ALA A 448 -12.21 26.54 -23.57
CA ALA A 448 -12.57 27.53 -24.57
C ALA A 448 -13.92 27.24 -25.26
N LEU A 449 -14.41 25.99 -25.22
CA LEU A 449 -15.70 25.59 -25.79
C LEU A 449 -16.90 26.08 -24.97
N LYS A 450 -16.66 26.58 -23.74
CA LYS A 450 -17.71 27.11 -22.82
C LYS A 450 -18.83 26.11 -22.53
N LYS A 451 -18.47 24.82 -22.47
CA LYS A 451 -19.34 23.73 -22.04
C LYS A 451 -19.05 23.36 -20.59
N PRO A 452 -20.02 22.79 -19.85
CA PRO A 452 -19.78 22.21 -18.54
C PRO A 452 -18.61 21.24 -18.58
N LEU A 453 -17.53 21.57 -17.87
CA LEU A 453 -16.29 20.81 -17.82
C LEU A 453 -16.04 20.30 -16.41
N VAL A 454 -16.06 18.97 -16.26
CA VAL A 454 -15.76 18.27 -15.02
C VAL A 454 -14.44 17.54 -15.17
N VAL A 455 -13.54 17.73 -14.22
CA VAL A 455 -12.26 17.03 -14.14
C VAL A 455 -12.33 15.94 -13.07
N VAL A 456 -11.94 14.73 -13.42
CA VAL A 456 -11.70 13.61 -12.51
C VAL A 456 -10.19 13.38 -12.46
N GLN A 457 -9.57 13.81 -11.37
CA GLN A 457 -8.16 13.62 -11.08
C GLN A 457 -7.92 12.21 -10.52
N MET A 458 -7.15 11.43 -11.26
CA MET A 458 -6.69 10.10 -10.92
C MET A 458 -5.25 10.13 -10.37
N GLY A 459 -4.92 9.12 -9.59
CA GLY A 459 -3.62 8.97 -8.94
C GLY A 459 -3.41 9.87 -7.71
N ASP A 460 -2.17 9.95 -7.25
CA ASP A 460 -1.82 10.71 -6.04
C ASP A 460 -1.99 12.22 -6.24
N GLN A 461 -1.96 12.98 -5.15
CA GLN A 461 -2.19 14.43 -5.22
C GLN A 461 -1.13 15.13 -6.09
N ILE A 462 -1.63 16.04 -6.91
CA ILE A 462 -0.90 17.02 -7.72
C ILE A 462 -1.51 18.40 -7.50
N ASP A 463 -0.82 19.45 -7.92
CA ASP A 463 -1.18 20.84 -7.70
C ASP A 463 -2.39 21.26 -8.55
N ASP A 464 -3.58 21.32 -7.95
CA ASP A 464 -4.81 21.79 -8.62
C ASP A 464 -4.93 23.32 -8.73
N THR A 465 -3.95 24.10 -8.28
CA THR A 465 -4.00 25.57 -8.41
C THR A 465 -4.36 26.03 -9.83
N PRO A 466 -3.75 25.49 -10.92
CA PRO A 466 -4.13 25.85 -12.29
C PRO A 466 -5.60 25.52 -12.63
N LEU A 467 -6.14 24.41 -12.11
CA LEU A 467 -7.54 24.02 -12.35
C LEU A 467 -8.53 24.86 -11.55
N LEU A 468 -8.15 25.23 -10.33
CA LEU A 468 -8.94 26.07 -9.45
C LEU A 468 -9.06 27.50 -10.02
N GLU A 469 -7.97 28.03 -10.58
CA GLU A 469 -7.92 29.34 -11.25
C GLU A 469 -8.58 29.35 -12.65
N MET A 470 -8.73 28.19 -13.28
CA MET A 470 -9.43 28.07 -14.55
C MET A 470 -10.95 28.15 -14.36
N ASP A 471 -11.54 29.33 -14.62
CA ASP A 471 -12.99 29.58 -14.54
C ASP A 471 -13.82 28.60 -15.38
N ALA A 472 -13.24 28.07 -16.47
CA ALA A 472 -13.89 27.07 -17.32
C ALA A 472 -14.03 25.69 -16.68
N VAL A 473 -13.23 25.35 -15.66
CA VAL A 473 -13.36 24.07 -14.93
C VAL A 473 -14.44 24.22 -13.87
N ASN A 474 -15.59 23.59 -14.09
CA ASN A 474 -16.75 23.74 -13.21
C ASN A 474 -16.69 22.84 -11.97
N SER A 475 -16.14 21.63 -12.12
CA SER A 475 -16.08 20.65 -11.05
C SER A 475 -14.79 19.83 -11.09
N ILE A 476 -14.29 19.46 -9.91
CA ILE A 476 -13.09 18.64 -9.73
C ILE A 476 -13.41 17.53 -8.72
N LEU A 477 -13.24 16.29 -9.12
CA LEU A 477 -13.23 15.13 -8.24
C LEU A 477 -11.81 14.56 -8.17
N TRP A 478 -11.37 14.17 -6.99
CA TRP A 478 -10.18 13.33 -6.83
C TRP A 478 -10.61 11.89 -6.52
N ALA A 479 -10.21 10.97 -7.41
CA ALA A 479 -10.59 9.56 -7.35
C ALA A 479 -9.43 8.61 -7.08
N ASN A 480 -8.19 9.13 -6.97
CA ASN A 480 -6.99 8.34 -6.69
C ASN A 480 -6.92 7.06 -7.55
N TRP A 481 -6.83 5.88 -6.91
CA TRP A 481 -6.85 4.56 -7.52
C TRP A 481 -8.08 3.79 -7.00
N PRO A 482 -9.21 3.83 -7.72
CA PRO A 482 -10.53 3.46 -7.16
C PRO A 482 -10.87 1.97 -7.22
N GLY A 483 -9.92 1.09 -7.50
CA GLY A 483 -10.11 -0.37 -7.48
C GLY A 483 -10.99 -0.89 -8.63
N GLN A 484 -11.41 -2.16 -8.52
CA GLN A 484 -12.09 -2.89 -9.60
C GLN A 484 -13.40 -2.26 -10.09
N ASP A 485 -14.13 -1.60 -9.18
CA ASP A 485 -15.44 -0.99 -9.45
C ASP A 485 -15.37 0.54 -9.55
N GLY A 486 -14.16 1.09 -9.69
CA GLY A 486 -13.93 2.52 -9.65
C GLY A 486 -14.64 3.33 -10.73
N GLY A 487 -14.77 2.79 -11.95
CA GLY A 487 -15.53 3.44 -13.02
C GLY A 487 -17.01 3.59 -12.65
N THR A 488 -17.60 2.52 -12.10
CA THR A 488 -18.98 2.55 -11.58
C THR A 488 -19.13 3.57 -10.46
N ALA A 489 -18.19 3.60 -9.50
CA ALA A 489 -18.21 4.53 -8.37
C ALA A 489 -18.18 5.99 -8.85
N VAL A 490 -17.25 6.33 -9.74
CA VAL A 490 -17.13 7.69 -10.30
C VAL A 490 -18.43 8.09 -11.01
N LEU A 491 -18.99 7.23 -11.85
CA LEU A 491 -20.23 7.54 -12.58
C LEU A 491 -21.44 7.67 -11.64
N GLN A 492 -21.52 6.91 -10.55
CA GLN A 492 -22.58 7.07 -9.55
C GLN A 492 -22.52 8.45 -8.87
N LEU A 493 -21.32 8.97 -8.61
CA LEU A 493 -21.14 10.29 -8.02
C LEU A 493 -21.42 11.41 -9.03
N LEU A 494 -20.91 11.28 -10.25
CA LEU A 494 -21.14 12.27 -11.31
C LEU A 494 -22.62 12.40 -11.65
N SER A 495 -23.36 11.28 -11.70
CA SER A 495 -24.81 11.27 -11.98
C SER A 495 -25.69 11.64 -10.78
N GLY A 496 -25.13 11.71 -9.57
CA GLY A 496 -25.89 11.92 -8.33
C GLY A 496 -26.66 10.69 -7.84
N ALA A 497 -26.42 9.50 -8.42
CA ALA A 497 -26.93 8.24 -7.89
C ALA A 497 -26.36 7.94 -6.49
N LYS A 498 -25.16 8.45 -6.20
CA LYS A 498 -24.60 8.60 -4.85
C LYS A 498 -24.10 10.03 -4.64
N SER A 499 -24.03 10.45 -3.38
CA SER A 499 -23.43 11.73 -3.02
C SER A 499 -21.99 11.56 -2.53
N PRO A 500 -21.05 12.45 -2.91
CA PRO A 500 -19.69 12.38 -2.43
C PRO A 500 -19.62 12.81 -0.96
N ALA A 501 -18.89 12.03 -0.18
CA ALA A 501 -18.66 12.28 1.24
C ALA A 501 -17.19 12.16 1.64
N GLY A 502 -16.34 11.61 0.77
CA GLY A 502 -14.92 11.45 1.00
C GLY A 502 -14.24 12.80 1.25
N ARG A 503 -13.13 12.74 1.99
CA ARG A 503 -12.30 13.92 2.30
C ARG A 503 -10.83 13.59 2.09
N LEU A 504 -10.03 14.60 1.75
CA LEU A 504 -8.60 14.36 1.55
C LEU A 504 -7.92 13.85 2.84
N PRO A 505 -7.22 12.70 2.81
CA PRO A 505 -6.41 12.20 3.93
C PRO A 505 -4.96 12.71 3.89
N LEU A 506 -4.63 13.56 2.90
CA LEU A 506 -3.39 14.32 2.85
C LEU A 506 -3.63 15.77 2.40
N THR A 507 -2.60 16.60 2.53
CA THR A 507 -2.61 17.98 2.05
C THR A 507 -2.27 18.04 0.56
N GLN A 508 -3.04 18.79 -0.23
CA GLN A 508 -2.70 19.10 -1.63
C GLN A 508 -1.86 20.37 -1.67
N TYR A 509 -0.56 20.23 -1.88
CA TYR A 509 0.40 21.34 -1.92
C TYR A 509 0.50 21.97 -3.32
N PRO A 510 0.80 23.28 -3.41
CA PRO A 510 1.24 23.92 -4.63
C PRO A 510 2.62 23.41 -5.02
N ALA A 511 2.92 23.39 -6.31
CA ALA A 511 4.17 22.81 -6.81
C ALA A 511 5.43 23.41 -6.17
N ASN A 512 5.42 24.73 -5.92
CA ASN A 512 6.54 25.46 -5.32
C ASN A 512 6.90 25.01 -3.89
N TYR A 513 5.99 24.33 -3.16
CA TYR A 513 6.31 23.73 -1.87
C TYR A 513 7.46 22.74 -2.00
N THR A 514 7.44 21.93 -3.06
CA THR A 514 8.46 20.89 -3.29
C THR A 514 9.83 21.44 -3.66
N GLU A 515 9.90 22.70 -4.09
CA GLU A 515 11.14 23.44 -4.35
C GLU A 515 11.77 23.97 -3.06
N ALA A 516 10.94 24.27 -2.05
CA ALA A 516 11.37 24.85 -0.78
C ALA A 516 11.97 23.83 0.19
N VAL A 517 11.56 22.55 0.10
CA VAL A 517 11.99 21.51 1.05
C VAL A 517 12.47 20.23 0.34
N PRO A 518 13.73 19.80 0.58
CA PRO A 518 14.25 18.50 0.12
C PRO A 518 13.43 17.31 0.65
N MET A 519 13.22 16.25 -0.14
CA MET A 519 12.56 15.02 0.39
C MET A 519 13.37 14.38 1.53
N THR A 520 14.67 14.61 1.58
CA THR A 520 15.56 14.09 2.63
C THR A 520 15.49 14.88 3.93
N ASP A 521 14.82 16.04 3.96
CA ASP A 521 14.59 16.78 5.20
C ASP A 521 13.41 16.15 5.96
N MET A 522 13.72 15.41 7.03
CA MET A 522 12.76 14.73 7.89
C MET A 522 12.07 15.67 8.91
N THR A 523 12.50 16.93 8.99
CA THR A 523 11.95 17.87 9.98
C THR A 523 10.51 18.24 9.61
N LEU A 524 9.60 18.11 10.59
CA LEU A 524 8.18 18.38 10.38
C LEU A 524 7.83 19.84 10.69
N ARG A 525 8.47 20.41 11.71
CA ARG A 525 8.20 21.76 12.20
C ARG A 525 8.81 22.79 11.25
N PRO A 526 8.13 23.93 11.05
CA PRO A 526 8.62 24.98 10.20
C PRO A 526 9.91 25.61 10.76
N SER A 527 10.78 26.04 9.86
CA SER A 527 12.02 26.74 10.12
C SER A 527 12.26 27.80 9.04
N ALA A 528 13.41 28.48 9.06
CA ALA A 528 13.76 29.44 8.02
C ALA A 528 13.91 28.80 6.61
N THR A 529 14.15 27.49 6.55
CA THR A 529 14.40 26.73 5.31
C THR A 529 13.40 25.61 5.07
N ASN A 530 12.40 25.46 5.95
CA ASN A 530 11.36 24.44 5.85
C ASN A 530 10.01 25.12 6.15
N PRO A 531 9.04 25.15 5.21
CA PRO A 531 7.75 25.79 5.43
C PRO A 531 6.83 25.06 6.43
N GLY A 532 7.30 23.94 7.00
CA GLY A 532 6.55 22.98 7.78
C GLY A 532 5.96 21.91 6.87
N ARG A 533 5.82 20.69 7.40
CA ARG A 533 5.24 19.54 6.68
C ARG A 533 3.95 19.11 7.36
N THR A 534 2.99 18.62 6.58
CA THR A 534 1.66 18.15 7.02
C THR A 534 0.73 19.25 7.52
N SER A 535 -0.58 19.06 7.36
CA SER A 535 -1.60 20.09 7.62
C SER A 535 -1.50 20.83 8.96
N PRO A 536 -1.14 20.19 10.10
CA PRO A 536 -1.02 20.88 11.38
C PRO A 536 0.18 21.85 11.48
N LEU A 537 1.21 21.70 10.65
CA LEU A 537 2.50 22.41 10.81
C LEU A 537 2.84 23.34 9.63
N VAL A 538 2.08 23.31 8.54
CA VAL A 538 2.23 24.26 7.41
C VAL A 538 1.74 25.65 7.82
N LEU A 539 2.65 26.64 7.74
CA LEU A 539 2.41 28.00 8.26
C LEU A 539 1.47 28.86 7.41
N ASP A 540 1.39 28.65 6.09
CA ASP A 540 0.56 29.47 5.20
C ASP A 540 -0.74 28.76 4.78
N PRO A 541 -1.92 29.23 5.23
CA PRO A 541 -3.22 28.69 4.81
C PRO A 541 -3.53 28.82 3.31
N ARG A 542 -2.81 29.67 2.58
CA ARG A 542 -3.00 29.90 1.12
C ARG A 542 -2.21 28.93 0.25
N GLN A 543 -1.34 28.11 0.85
CA GLN A 543 -0.44 27.19 0.16
C GLN A 543 -0.93 25.75 0.20
N ALA A 544 -2.24 25.48 0.35
CA ALA A 544 -2.76 24.12 0.15
C ALA A 544 -4.29 24.04 0.21
N LEU A 545 -4.86 23.07 -0.51
CA LEU A 545 -6.11 22.46 -0.08
C LEU A 545 -5.82 21.54 1.12
N ARG A 546 -6.38 21.88 2.29
CA ARG A 546 -6.01 21.24 3.56
C ARG A 546 -6.56 19.81 3.70
N LEU A 547 -5.91 19.04 4.56
CA LEU A 547 -6.45 17.79 5.11
C LEU A 547 -7.94 17.95 5.46
N ARG A 548 -8.74 16.93 5.11
CA ARG A 548 -10.21 16.87 5.25
C ARG A 548 -11.03 17.82 4.37
N ALA A 549 -10.41 18.54 3.43
CA ALA A 549 -11.15 19.32 2.45
C ALA A 549 -12.07 18.42 1.61
N ALA A 550 -13.32 18.85 1.48
CA ALA A 550 -14.36 18.23 0.65
C ALA A 550 -15.56 19.16 0.54
N LEU A 551 -16.32 19.00 -0.55
CA LEU A 551 -17.66 19.54 -0.73
C LEU A 551 -18.69 18.39 -0.71
N HIS A 552 -19.97 18.75 -0.52
CA HIS A 552 -21.11 17.84 -0.59
C HIS A 552 -22.17 18.44 -1.54
N HIS A 553 -22.95 17.62 -2.24
CA HIS A 553 -24.00 18.11 -3.14
C HIS A 553 -25.06 18.99 -2.46
N LEU A 554 -25.24 18.85 -1.14
CA LEU A 554 -26.24 19.61 -0.37
C LEU A 554 -25.79 21.03 0.02
N GLN A 555 -24.54 21.42 -0.28
CA GLN A 555 -24.03 22.77 0.02
C GLN A 555 -23.54 23.46 -1.26
N GLY A 556 -24.36 24.36 -1.82
CA GLY A 556 -24.01 25.20 -2.96
C GLY A 556 -23.01 26.31 -2.63
N ARG A 557 -21.82 25.97 -2.10
CA ARG A 557 -20.74 26.93 -1.86
C ARG A 557 -19.46 26.49 -2.56
N VAL A 558 -19.09 27.26 -3.57
CA VAL A 558 -17.80 27.20 -4.27
C VAL A 558 -16.68 27.55 -3.29
N TRP A 559 -15.65 26.71 -3.19
CA TRP A 559 -14.39 27.11 -2.58
C TRP A 559 -13.77 28.21 -3.45
N ARG A 560 -13.59 29.42 -2.89
CA ARG A 560 -12.87 30.52 -3.55
C ARG A 560 -11.57 30.77 -2.79
N PRO A 561 -10.41 30.86 -3.46
CA PRO A 561 -9.19 31.31 -2.81
C PRO A 561 -9.41 32.73 -2.24
N PRO A 562 -8.81 33.07 -1.08
CA PRO A 562 -9.04 34.37 -0.45
C PRO A 562 -8.42 35.50 -1.28
N ALA A 563 -9.19 36.57 -1.51
CA ALA A 563 -8.67 37.81 -2.06
C ALA A 563 -7.59 38.42 -1.13
N PRO A 564 -6.58 39.13 -1.66
CA PRO A 564 -5.52 39.71 -0.84
C PRO A 564 -6.10 40.64 0.25
N GLY A 565 -5.76 40.37 1.53
CA GLY A 565 -5.97 41.34 2.62
C GLY A 565 -7.18 41.15 3.55
N ARG A 566 -7.86 39.99 3.56
CA ARG A 566 -8.87 39.68 4.61
C ARG A 566 -8.47 38.51 5.51
N PRO A 567 -8.53 38.64 6.86
CA PRO A 567 -8.30 37.51 7.76
C PRO A 567 -9.48 36.53 7.74
N GLN A 568 -9.20 35.22 7.68
CA GLN A 568 -10.24 34.18 7.77
C GLN A 568 -10.72 33.98 9.20
N ARG A 569 -12.04 33.79 9.36
CA ARG A 569 -12.64 33.20 10.56
C ARG A 569 -12.43 31.68 10.51
N ARG A 570 -12.03 31.09 11.64
CA ARG A 570 -11.89 29.64 11.82
C ARG A 570 -13.25 28.97 11.58
N TRP A 571 -13.33 28.07 10.62
CA TRP A 571 -14.44 27.13 10.47
C TRP A 571 -13.91 25.76 10.90
N TRP A 572 -14.48 25.24 11.98
CA TRP A 572 -14.31 23.87 12.46
C TRP A 572 -15.36 22.97 11.81
#